data_AF-A0A6I6E7F7-F1
#
_entry.id   AF-A0A6I6E7F7-F1
#
_cell.length_a   1.000
_cell.length_b   1.000
_cell.length_c   1.000
_cell.angle_alpha   90.00
_cell.angle_beta   90.00
_cell.angle_gamma   90.00
#
_symmetry.space_group_name_H-M   'P 1'
#
loop_
_entity.id
_entity.type
_entity.pdbx_description
1 polymer ?
#
loop_
_entity_poly.entity_id
_entity_poly.type
_entity_poly.pdbx_seq_one_letter_code
_entity_poly.pdbx_strand_id
1 'polypeptide(L)' 'MKEKDKKLRSLHQKMELLHQQIEETLFYSPLITEEKMAVIMRFNYSLLRACQCSTVQMTIADGSKLVLKLELPPPLAH' A
#
# COMPACT_ATOMS: atom_id res chain seq x y z
N MET A 1 26.91 5.86 -11.20
CA MET A 1 25.69 6.69 -11.05
C MET A 1 24.53 6.20 -11.91
N LYS A 2 24.70 5.84 -13.20
CA LYS A 2 23.61 5.56 -14.15
C LYS A 2 22.73 4.31 -13.87
N GLU A 3 23.23 3.28 -13.18
CA GLU A 3 22.52 2.01 -13.04
C GLU A 3 21.47 1.99 -11.91
N LYS A 4 21.77 2.64 -10.78
CA LYS A 4 20.82 2.78 -9.65
C LYS A 4 19.58 3.56 -10.08
N ASP A 5 19.76 4.64 -10.84
CA ASP A 5 18.65 5.45 -11.33
C ASP A 5 17.77 4.70 -12.34
N LYS A 6 18.37 3.82 -13.16
CA LYS A 6 17.62 2.97 -14.09
C LYS A 6 16.80 1.93 -13.34
N LYS A 7 17.37 1.29 -12.30
CA LYS A 7 16.65 0.34 -11.44
C LYS A 7 15.50 1.01 -10.70
N LEU A 8 15.72 2.21 -10.18
CA LEU A 8 14.68 2.97 -9.47
C LEU A 8 13.51 3.34 -10.39
N ARG A 9 13.79 3.84 -11.61
CA ARG A 9 12.74 4.11 -12.62
C ARG A 9 11.96 2.85 -13.00
N SER A 10 12.65 1.73 -13.21
CA SER A 10 11.99 0.46 -13.50
C SER A 10 11.10 -0.02 -12.35
N LEU A 11 11.52 0.21 -11.10
CA LEU A 11 10.73 -0.12 -9.93
C LEU A 11 9.47 0.74 -9.83
N HIS A 12 9.57 2.06 -10.05
CA HIS A 12 8.40 2.94 -10.06
C HIS A 12 7.38 2.52 -11.12
N GLN A 13 7.84 2.25 -12.35
CA GLN A 13 6.95 1.80 -13.42
C GLN A 13 6.25 0.47 -13.10
N LYS A 14 6.95 -0.47 -12.46
CA LYS A 14 6.35 -1.74 -12.02
C LYS A 14 5.31 -1.53 -10.92
N MET A 15 5.56 -0.59 -10.00
CA MET A 15 4.60 -0.26 -8.95
C MET A 15 3.35 0.40 -9.51
N GLU A 16 3.47 1.31 -10.47
CA GLU A 16 2.32 1.93 -11.15
C GLU A 16 1.47 0.89 -11.88
N LEU A 17 2.10 -0.01 -12.64
CA LEU A 17 1.40 -1.10 -13.32
C LEU A 17 0.69 -2.05 -12.34
N LEU A 18 1.36 -2.41 -11.24
CA LEU A 18 0.76 -3.25 -10.21
C LEU A 18 -0.45 -2.54 -9.56
N HIS A 19 -0.34 -1.24 -9.30
CA HIS A 19 -1.43 -0.46 -8.73
C HIS A 19 -2.65 -0.45 -9.67
N GLN A 20 -2.43 -0.16 -10.95
CA GLN A 20 -3.50 -0.20 -11.96
C GLN A 20 -4.16 -1.58 -12.05
N GLN A 21 -3.37 -2.66 -12.04
CA GLN A 21 -3.90 -4.03 -12.07
C GLN A 21 -4.76 -4.36 -10.84
N ILE A 22 -4.38 -3.87 -9.66
CA ILE A 22 -5.16 -4.03 -8.43
C ILE A 22 -6.48 -3.26 -8.55
N GLU A 23 -6.44 -2.01 -9.01
CA GLU A 23 -7.63 -1.18 -9.20
C GLU A 23 -8.60 -1.83 -10.19
N GLU A 24 -8.12 -2.26 -11.36
CA GLU A 24 -8.94 -2.94 -12.38
C GLU A 24 -9.53 -4.24 -11.84
N THR A 25 -8.72 -5.07 -11.18
CA THR A 25 -9.19 -6.34 -10.60
C THR A 25 -10.28 -6.11 -9.56
N LEU A 26 -10.11 -5.13 -8.67
CA LEU A 26 -11.10 -4.80 -7.65
C LEU A 26 -12.35 -4.18 -8.27
N PHE A 27 -12.20 -3.32 -9.28
CA PHE A 27 -13.33 -2.68 -9.97
C PHE A 27 -14.26 -3.71 -10.59
N TYR A 28 -13.71 -4.66 -11.37
CA TYR A 28 -14.48 -5.71 -12.03
C TYR A 28 -14.84 -6.90 -11.12
N SER A 29 -14.35 -6.94 -9.88
CA SER A 29 -14.71 -8.01 -8.95
C SER A 29 -16.19 -7.92 -8.52
N PRO A 30 -16.86 -9.07 -8.29
CA PRO A 30 -18.23 -9.13 -7.79
C PRO A 30 -18.33 -8.83 -6.28
N LEU A 31 -17.20 -8.52 -5.62
CA LEU A 31 -17.14 -8.25 -4.19
C LEU A 31 -17.93 -6.98 -3.84
N ILE A 32 -18.49 -6.96 -2.63
CA ILE A 32 -19.04 -5.73 -2.08
C ILE A 32 -17.93 -4.78 -1.62
N THR A 33 -18.26 -3.52 -1.36
CA THR A 33 -17.30 -2.47 -1.00
C THR A 33 -16.43 -2.85 0.21
N GLU A 34 -17.04 -3.44 1.24
CA GLU A 34 -16.37 -3.86 2.47
C GLU A 34 -15.33 -4.96 2.20
N GLU A 35 -15.65 -5.91 1.33
CA GLU A 35 -14.75 -6.99 0.93
C GLU A 35 -13.59 -6.46 0.09
N LYS A 36 -13.85 -5.53 -0.85
CA LYS A 36 -12.80 -4.84 -1.61
C LYS A 36 -11.86 -4.09 -0.68
N MET A 37 -12.41 -3.38 0.31
CA MET A 37 -11.63 -2.68 1.32
C MET A 37 -10.78 -3.64 2.16
N ALA A 38 -11.33 -4.79 2.56
CA ALA A 38 -10.58 -5.81 3.28
C ALA A 38 -9.38 -6.35 2.48
N VAL A 39 -9.54 -6.52 1.16
CA VAL A 39 -8.43 -6.91 0.27
C VAL A 39 -7.36 -5.82 0.21
N ILE A 40 -7.75 -4.55 0.03
CA ILE A 40 -6.83 -3.40 0.05
C ILE A 40 -6.06 -3.34 1.38
N MET A 41 -6.75 -3.52 2.51
CA MET A 41 -6.12 -3.53 3.83
C MET A 41 -5.11 -4.68 3.99
N ARG A 42 -5.43 -5.90 3.52
CA ARG A 42 -4.50 -7.04 3.55
C ARG A 42 -3.25 -6.81 2.70
N PHE A 43 -3.41 -6.20 1.52
CA PHE A 43 -2.27 -5.81 0.68
C PHE A 43 -1.39 -4.79 1.40
N ASN A 44 -1.97 -3.73 1.93
CA ASN A 44 -1.23 -2.72 2.66
C ASN A 44 -0.51 -3.28 3.90
N TYR A 45 -1.16 -4.16 4.66
CA TYR A 45 -0.53 -4.88 5.77
C TYR A 45 0.70 -5.68 5.31
N SER A 46 0.55 -6.43 4.22
CA SER A 46 1.62 -7.27 3.67
C SER A 46 2.80 -6.43 3.18
N LEU A 47 2.51 -5.28 2.56
CA LEU A 47 3.52 -4.34 2.07
C LEU A 47 4.30 -3.69 3.23
N LEU A 48 3.59 -3.19 4.25
CA LEU A 48 4.20 -2.64 5.46
C LEU A 48 5.10 -3.66 6.17
N ARG A 49 4.63 -4.91 6.30
CA ARG A 49 5.41 -6.03 6.83
C ARG A 49 6.66 -6.31 6.01
N ALA A 50 6.55 -6.36 4.68
CA ALA A 50 7.68 -6.62 3.78
C ALA A 50 8.75 -5.52 3.86
N CYS A 51 8.33 -4.27 4.04
CA CYS A 51 9.23 -3.13 4.24
C CYS A 51 9.74 -2.99 5.67
N GLN A 52 9.36 -3.88 6.60
CA GLN A 52 9.64 -3.77 8.04
C GLN A 52 9.27 -2.38 8.60
N CYS A 53 8.20 -1.79 8.08
CA CYS A 53 7.72 -0.45 8.44
C CYS A 53 6.40 -0.58 9.20
N SER A 54 6.27 0.18 10.28
CA SER A 54 5.01 0.29 11.04
C SER A 54 4.13 1.44 10.56
N THR A 55 4.62 2.31 9.68
CA THR A 55 3.91 3.49 9.22
C THR A 55 4.35 3.88 7.81
N VAL A 56 3.39 4.23 6.96
CA VAL A 56 3.62 4.89 5.66
C VAL A 56 2.83 6.18 5.62
N GLN A 57 3.42 7.20 5.02
CA GLN A 57 2.80 8.52 4.86
C GLN A 57 2.87 8.92 3.39
N MET A 58 1.80 9.54 2.89
CA MET A 58 1.80 10.19 1.59
C MET A 58 1.11 11.55 1.69
N THR A 59 1.59 12.51 0.90
CA THR A 59 0.88 13.77 0.67
C THR A 59 -0.03 13.55 -0.53
N ILE A 60 -1.32 13.82 -0.37
CA ILE A 60 -2.29 13.72 -1.46
C ILE A 60 -2.44 15.09 -2.16
N ALA A 61 -3.19 15.13 -3.27
CA ALA A 61 -3.23 16.28 -4.18
C ALA A 61 -3.68 17.61 -3.54
N ASP A 62 -4.48 17.56 -2.47
CA ASP A 62 -4.94 18.74 -1.73
C ASP A 62 -3.92 19.25 -0.67
N GLY A 63 -2.76 18.59 -0.54
CA GLY A 63 -1.75 18.90 0.46
C GLY A 63 -1.95 18.21 1.81
N SER A 64 -3.07 17.49 2.00
CA SER A 64 -3.33 16.69 3.19
C SER A 64 -2.35 15.51 3.30
N LYS A 65 -2.05 15.09 4.53
CA LYS A 65 -1.22 13.92 4.81
C LYS A 65 -2.10 12.72 5.11
N LEU A 66 -2.01 11.69 4.28
CA LEU A 66 -2.59 10.39 4.54
C LEU A 66 -1.54 9.52 5.24
N VAL A 67 -1.88 9.04 6.43
CA VAL A 67 -0.99 8.24 7.27
C VAL A 67 -1.64 6.88 7.51
N LEU A 68 -0.93 5.82 7.11
CA LEU A 68 -1.30 4.45 7.40
C LEU A 68 -0.37 3.90 8.47
N LYS A 69 -0.91 3.45 9.60
CA LYS A 69 -0.14 2.95 10.75
C LYS A 69 -0.63 1.56 11.14
N LEU A 70 0.31 0.63 11.31
CA LEU A 70 0.05 -0.66 11.95
C LEU A 70 0.14 -0.50 13.44
N GLU A 71 -0.98 -0.67 14.11
CA GLU A 71 -1.03 -0.70 15.56
C GLU A 71 -0.84 -2.13 16.02
N LEU A 72 0.15 -2.34 16.88
CA LEU A 72 0.23 -3.58 17.64
C LEU A 72 -0.90 -3.55 18.68
N PRO A 73 -1.55 -4.68 18.94
CA PRO A 73 -2.50 -4.74 20.04
C PRO A 73 -1.79 -4.25 21.32
N PRO A 74 -2.49 -3.50 22.18
CA PRO A 74 -1.91 -3.06 23.44
C PRO A 74 -1.41 -4.30 24.20
N PRO A 75 -0.26 -4.20 24.92
CA PRO A 75 0.20 -5.31 25.75
C PRO A 75 -0.94 -5.70 26.69
N LEU A 76 -1.26 -7.00 26.72
CA LEU A 76 -2.24 -7.54 27.65
C LEU A 76 -1.83 -7.10 29.05
N ALA A 77 -2.69 -6.37 29.74
CA ALA A 77 -2.46 -6.01 31.14
C ALA A 77 -2.40 -7.32 31.95
N HIS A 78 -1.22 -7.61 32.51
CA HIS A 78 -1.00 -8.72 33.44
C HIS A 78 -1.44 -8.33 34.86
#